data_AF-A0A6J6W3P4-F1
#
_entry.id   AF-A0A6J6W3P4-F1
#
_cell.length_a   1.000
_cell.length_b   1.000
_cell.length_c   1.000
_cell.angle_alpha   90.00
_cell.angle_beta   90.00
_cell.angle_gamma   90.00
#
_symmetry.space_group_name_H-M   'P 1'
#
loop_
_entity.id
_entity.type
_entity.pdbx_description
1 polymer ?
#
loop_
_entity_poly.entity_id
_entity_poly.type
_entity_poly.pdbx_seq_one_letter_code
_entity_poly.pdbx_strand_id
1 'polypeptide(L)'
;MSLAWIENQGERILPVFTGVSELMAWNPQARPLRGESAEVVAASLAEGAVGVLVNPEGQAFSITGAAARSIALGYRLYPQWQDPVIEEALERALEGEPVATAFLQAPPPEDLVDLVVVLVMIPDTEIAVRVMEKLRADPVVTVRLERGIDLAVLPVLEG
;
A
#
# COMPACT_ATOMS: atom_id res chain seq x y z
N MET A 1 22.15 -3.36 -19.67
CA MET A 1 22.63 -2.50 -18.57
C MET A 1 22.44 -3.32 -17.30
N SER A 2 23.48 -3.56 -16.50
CA SER A 2 23.31 -4.30 -15.24
C SER A 2 23.00 -3.28 -14.16
N LEU A 3 21.79 -3.32 -13.60
CA LEU A 3 21.49 -2.62 -12.35
C LEU A 3 22.32 -3.26 -11.23
N ALA A 4 22.78 -2.44 -10.29
CA ALA A 4 23.51 -2.94 -9.14
C ALA A 4 22.50 -3.34 -8.06
N TRP A 5 22.35 -4.65 -7.83
CA TRP A 5 21.38 -5.19 -6.88
C TRP A 5 21.97 -5.27 -5.47
N ILE A 6 21.13 -5.04 -4.46
CA ILE A 6 21.41 -5.48 -3.10
C ILE A 6 20.62 -6.76 -2.87
N GLU A 7 21.32 -7.81 -2.44
CA GLU A 7 20.74 -9.13 -2.18
C GLU A 7 20.81 -9.48 -0.70
N ASN A 8 19.69 -9.96 -0.16
CA ASN A 8 19.63 -10.53 1.19
C ASN A 8 18.70 -11.74 1.18
N GLN A 9 19.21 -12.91 1.55
CA GLN A 9 18.44 -14.17 1.64
C GLN A 9 17.62 -14.51 0.38
N GLY A 10 18.11 -14.15 -0.81
CA GLY A 10 17.44 -14.41 -2.10
C GLY A 10 16.46 -13.33 -2.54
N GLU A 11 16.19 -12.33 -1.70
CA GLU A 11 15.45 -11.13 -2.10
C GLU A 11 16.40 -10.11 -2.71
N ARG A 12 15.98 -9.54 -3.84
CA ARG A 12 16.67 -8.45 -4.53
C ARG A 12 15.95 -7.14 -4.29
N ILE A 13 16.71 -6.08 -4.00
CA ILE A 13 16.18 -4.72 -3.90
C ILE A 13 17.07 -3.78 -4.71
N LEU A 14 16.45 -2.85 -5.44
CA LEU A 14 17.18 -1.87 -6.24
C LEU A 14 17.56 -0.65 -5.39
N PRO A 15 18.84 -0.33 -5.21
CA PRO A 15 19.24 0.95 -4.63
C PRO A 15 18.85 2.10 -5.57
N VAL A 16 18.14 3.08 -5.02
CA VAL A 16 17.76 4.33 -5.69
C VAL A 16 18.20 5.51 -4.85
N PHE A 17 18.40 6.65 -5.50
CA PHE A 17 19.02 7.81 -4.86
C PHE A 17 18.20 9.06 -5.13
N THR A 18 17.97 9.86 -4.10
CA THR A 18 17.26 11.15 -4.23
C THR A 18 18.11 12.22 -4.88
N GLY A 19 19.43 11.99 -4.99
CA GLY A 19 20.38 12.92 -5.58
C GLY A 19 21.68 12.27 -6.02
N VAL A 20 22.48 13.05 -6.75
CA VAL A 20 23.79 12.60 -7.25
C VAL A 20 24.79 12.47 -6.12
N SER A 21 24.72 13.33 -5.10
CA SER A 21 25.60 13.29 -3.94
C SER A 21 25.48 11.96 -3.20
N GLU A 22 24.26 11.50 -2.95
CA GLU A 22 23.96 10.22 -2.31
C GLU A 22 24.42 9.04 -3.17
N LEU A 23 24.23 9.10 -4.50
CA LEU A 23 24.73 8.09 -5.42
C LEU A 23 26.27 8.01 -5.42
N MET A 24 26.95 9.15 -5.47
CA MET A 24 28.43 9.21 -5.49
C MET A 24 29.03 8.78 -4.14
N ALA A 25 28.34 9.04 -3.04
CA ALA A 25 28.74 8.54 -1.72
C ALA A 25 28.71 7.00 -1.68
N TRP A 26 27.70 6.38 -2.31
CA TRP A 26 27.58 4.93 -2.39
C TRP A 26 28.52 4.30 -3.43
N ASN A 27 28.61 4.85 -4.64
CA ASN A 27 29.50 4.38 -5.69
C ASN A 27 30.09 5.56 -6.49
N PRO A 28 31.35 5.95 -6.21
CA PRO A 28 32.02 7.07 -6.89
C PRO A 28 32.23 6.88 -8.39
N GLN A 29 32.07 5.66 -8.92
CA GLN A 29 32.19 5.36 -10.35
C GLN A 29 30.83 5.20 -11.06
N ALA A 30 29.72 5.43 -10.34
CA ALA A 30 28.39 5.29 -10.92
C ALA A 30 28.14 6.30 -12.04
N ARG A 31 27.32 5.90 -13.03
CA ARG A 31 26.83 6.77 -14.09
C ARG A 31 25.35 7.03 -13.86
N PRO A 32 24.94 8.25 -13.43
CA PRO A 32 23.57 8.51 -13.03
C PRO A 32 22.60 8.35 -14.21
N LEU A 33 21.50 7.65 -13.97
CA LEU A 33 20.32 7.64 -14.82
C LEU A 33 19.18 8.26 -14.01
N ARG A 34 18.49 9.24 -14.60
CA ARG A 34 17.28 9.82 -14.01
C ARG A 34 16.07 9.11 -14.59
N GLY A 35 15.10 8.82 -13.73
CA GLY A 35 13.79 8.30 -14.12
C GLY A 35 12.75 8.83 -13.15
N GLU A 36 11.50 8.85 -13.60
CA GLU A 36 10.38 9.14 -12.71
C GLU A 36 10.23 8.02 -11.67
N SER A 37 9.76 8.35 -10.47
CA SER A 37 9.65 7.38 -9.36
C SER A 37 8.83 6.15 -9.75
N ALA A 38 7.72 6.36 -10.46
CA ALA A 38 6.86 5.29 -10.95
C ALA A 38 7.61 4.36 -11.92
N GLU A 39 8.36 4.91 -12.87
CA GLU A 39 9.12 4.13 -13.87
C GLU A 39 10.22 3.30 -13.20
N VAL A 40 10.96 3.90 -12.27
CA VAL A 40 12.06 3.24 -11.56
C VAL A 40 11.53 2.09 -10.70
N VAL A 41 10.44 2.30 -9.96
CA VAL A 41 9.84 1.25 -9.13
C VAL A 41 9.22 0.15 -10.01
N ALA A 42 8.52 0.51 -11.09
CA ALA A 42 7.96 -0.46 -12.03
C ALA A 42 9.04 -1.34 -12.67
N ALA A 43 10.16 -0.74 -13.12
CA ALA A 43 11.30 -1.46 -13.68
C ALA A 43 11.94 -2.40 -12.64
N SER A 44 12.11 -1.93 -11.39
CA SER A 44 12.63 -2.75 -10.29
C SER A 44 11.79 -4.01 -10.06
N LEU A 45 10.46 -3.84 -9.95
CA LEU A 45 9.54 -4.96 -9.76
C LEU A 45 9.54 -5.92 -10.96
N ALA A 46 9.60 -5.39 -12.19
CA ALA A 46 9.65 -6.19 -13.41
C ALA A 46 10.92 -7.06 -13.51
N GLU A 47 12.04 -6.62 -12.92
CA GLU A 47 13.27 -7.41 -12.83
C GLU A 47 13.29 -8.41 -11.65
N GLY A 48 12.17 -8.54 -10.94
CA GLY A 48 11.97 -9.49 -9.84
C GLY A 48 12.51 -9.02 -8.50
N ALA A 49 12.69 -7.70 -8.33
CA ALA A 49 13.00 -7.12 -7.03
C ALA A 49 11.74 -7.01 -6.16
N VAL A 50 11.92 -6.97 -4.85
CA VAL A 50 10.82 -6.74 -3.90
C VAL A 50 10.42 -5.26 -3.78
N GLY A 51 11.22 -4.36 -4.36
CA GLY A 51 11.01 -2.92 -4.30
C GLY A 51 12.30 -2.11 -4.54
N VAL A 52 12.40 -0.97 -3.87
CA VAL A 52 13.59 -0.09 -3.94
C VAL A 52 14.09 0.30 -2.54
N LEU A 53 15.40 0.47 -2.39
CA LEU A 53 16.04 0.99 -1.18
C LEU A 53 16.55 2.40 -1.46
N VAL A 54 15.99 3.40 -0.78
CA VAL A 54 16.34 4.81 -0.99
C VAL A 54 17.54 5.17 -0.13
N ASN A 55 18.55 5.81 -0.74
CA ASN A 55 19.76 6.36 -0.09
C ASN A 55 20.41 5.41 0.95
N PRO A 56 20.96 4.24 0.53
CA PRO A 56 21.48 3.23 1.45
C PRO A 56 22.55 3.71 2.45
N GLU A 57 23.42 4.64 2.05
CA GLU A 57 24.50 5.20 2.90
C GLU A 57 24.04 6.36 3.80
N GLY A 58 22.76 6.78 3.69
CA GLY A 58 22.21 7.94 4.41
C GLY A 58 21.07 7.55 5.35
N GLN A 59 20.01 8.37 5.36
CA GLN A 59 18.76 8.00 6.01
C GLN A 59 18.01 6.98 5.15
N ALA A 60 18.46 5.73 5.22
CA ALA A 60 17.96 4.66 4.37
C ALA A 60 16.51 4.29 4.74
N PHE A 61 15.68 4.09 3.73
CA PHE A 61 14.34 3.52 3.88
C PHE A 61 13.96 2.72 2.63
N SER A 62 13.16 1.68 2.81
CA SER A 62 12.68 0.84 1.72
C SER A 62 11.26 1.23 1.32
N ILE A 63 10.98 1.05 0.03
CA ILE A 63 9.63 1.08 -0.53
C ILE A 63 9.39 -0.30 -1.13
N THR A 64 8.54 -1.10 -0.49
CA THR A 64 8.24 -2.49 -0.85
C THR A 64 6.72 -2.72 -0.85
N GLY A 65 6.30 -3.95 -1.17
CA GLY A 65 4.94 -4.40 -0.94
C GLY A 65 3.88 -3.54 -1.65
N ALA A 66 2.79 -3.21 -0.94
CA ALA A 66 1.70 -2.42 -1.50
C ALA A 66 2.13 -1.00 -1.91
N ALA A 67 3.06 -0.38 -1.18
CA ALA A 67 3.56 0.95 -1.50
C ALA A 67 4.35 0.94 -2.82
N ALA A 68 5.20 -0.07 -3.04
CA ALA A 68 5.94 -0.23 -4.29
C ALA A 68 4.99 -0.48 -5.47
N ARG A 69 4.02 -1.39 -5.33
CA ARG A 69 3.01 -1.64 -6.37
C ARG A 69 2.22 -0.39 -6.72
N SER A 70 1.82 0.38 -5.72
CA SER A 70 1.06 1.62 -5.91
C SER A 70 1.88 2.68 -6.65
N ILE A 71 3.14 2.89 -6.25
CA ILE A 71 4.04 3.83 -6.94
C ILE A 71 4.31 3.38 -8.38
N ALA A 72 4.53 2.08 -8.62
CA ALA A 72 4.74 1.53 -9.96
C ALA A 72 3.56 1.81 -10.91
N LEU A 73 2.34 1.88 -10.38
CA LEU A 73 1.13 2.24 -11.12
C LEU A 73 0.91 3.75 -11.24
N GLY A 74 1.84 4.57 -10.75
CA GLY A 74 1.75 6.04 -10.76
C GLY A 74 0.81 6.61 -9.70
N TYR A 75 0.41 5.81 -8.71
CA TYR A 75 -0.50 6.27 -7.67
C TYR A 75 0.20 7.08 -6.59
N ARG A 76 -0.49 8.11 -6.10
CA ARG A 76 -0.10 8.82 -4.89
C ARG A 76 -0.39 7.96 -3.67
N LEU A 77 0.56 7.95 -2.73
CA LEU A 77 0.43 7.27 -1.46
C LEU A 77 -0.27 8.16 -0.42
N TYR A 78 -1.18 7.55 0.32
CA TYR A 78 -1.84 8.09 1.50
C TYR A 78 -1.76 7.04 2.61
N PRO A 79 -1.86 7.41 3.90
CA PRO A 79 -2.24 6.46 4.92
C PRO A 79 -3.53 5.74 4.49
N GLN A 80 -3.62 4.42 4.66
CA GLN A 80 -4.70 3.60 4.10
C GLN A 80 -6.08 4.06 4.58
N TRP A 81 -6.18 4.51 5.83
CA TRP A 81 -7.41 5.06 6.42
C TRP A 81 -7.75 6.50 5.98
N GLN A 82 -6.94 7.09 5.09
CA GLN A 82 -7.13 8.40 4.48
C GLN A 82 -7.00 8.33 2.95
N ASP A 83 -7.00 7.12 2.37
CA ASP A 83 -6.84 6.95 0.93
C ASP A 83 -8.21 7.11 0.25
N PRO A 84 -8.42 8.17 -0.55
CA PRO A 84 -9.73 8.45 -1.15
C PRO A 84 -10.15 7.35 -2.13
N VAL A 85 -9.20 6.61 -2.72
CA VAL A 85 -9.55 5.55 -3.66
C VAL A 85 -10.05 4.30 -2.92
N ILE A 86 -9.63 4.08 -1.67
CA ILE A 86 -10.18 3.04 -0.80
C ILE A 86 -11.56 3.46 -0.28
N GLU A 87 -11.75 4.74 0.01
CA GLU A 87 -13.06 5.30 0.39
C GLU A 87 -14.10 5.09 -0.72
N GLU A 88 -13.75 5.40 -1.98
CA GLU A 88 -14.62 5.11 -3.13
C GLU A 88 -14.93 3.60 -3.28
N ALA A 89 -13.98 2.72 -2.96
CA ALA A 89 -14.20 1.26 -2.98
C ALA A 89 -15.17 0.82 -1.88
N LEU A 90 -15.07 1.44 -0.70
CA LEU A 90 -16.02 1.22 0.39
C LEU A 90 -17.42 1.69 0.02
N GLU A 91 -17.56 2.87 -0.59
CA GLU A 91 -18.86 3.37 -1.07
C GLU A 91 -19.52 2.36 -2.02
N ARG A 92 -18.79 1.86 -3.03
CA ARG A 92 -19.28 0.82 -3.94
C ARG A 92 -19.65 -0.48 -3.23
N ALA A 93 -18.86 -0.89 -2.24
CA ALA A 93 -19.14 -2.11 -1.47
C ALA A 93 -20.45 -1.99 -0.65
N LEU A 94 -20.77 -0.79 -0.19
CA LEU A 94 -21.95 -0.48 0.61
C LEU A 94 -23.21 -0.21 -0.22
N GLU A 95 -23.10 -0.06 -1.54
CA GLU A 95 -24.26 0.15 -2.42
C GLU A 95 -25.32 -0.94 -2.21
N GLY A 96 -26.52 -0.51 -1.80
CA GLY A 96 -27.67 -1.39 -1.56
C GLY A 96 -27.69 -2.08 -0.20
N GLU A 97 -26.69 -1.89 0.65
CA GLU A 97 -26.62 -2.47 1.99
C GLU A 97 -27.25 -1.51 3.03
N PRO A 98 -27.98 -2.02 4.05
CA PRO A 98 -28.62 -1.19 5.07
C PRO A 98 -27.63 -0.77 6.17
N VAL A 99 -26.55 -0.09 5.77
CA VAL A 99 -25.52 0.46 6.65
C VAL A 99 -25.80 1.95 6.87
N ALA A 100 -25.88 2.39 8.12
CA ALA A 100 -26.21 3.78 8.45
C ALA A 100 -25.03 4.72 8.19
N THR A 101 -23.81 4.29 8.54
CA THR A 101 -22.57 4.97 8.18
C THR A 101 -21.41 3.99 8.22
N ALA A 102 -20.34 4.29 7.49
CA ALA A 102 -19.10 3.53 7.54
C ALA A 102 -17.90 4.47 7.45
N PHE A 103 -16.78 4.06 8.01
CA PHE A 103 -15.55 4.82 7.92
C PHE A 103 -14.32 3.91 7.99
N LEU A 104 -13.23 4.44 7.45
CA LEU A 104 -11.92 3.82 7.45
C LEU A 104 -11.18 4.18 8.74
N GLN A 105 -10.59 3.19 9.40
CA GLN A 105 -9.84 3.39 10.64
C GLN A 105 -8.45 2.75 10.54
N ALA A 106 -7.46 3.46 11.09
CA ALA A 106 -6.14 2.89 11.30
C ALA A 106 -6.25 1.63 12.18
N PRO A 107 -5.56 0.53 11.82
CA PRO A 107 -5.55 -0.64 12.66
C PRO A 107 -4.84 -0.34 14.00
N PRO A 108 -5.30 -0.94 15.12
CA PRO A 108 -4.52 -1.06 16.33
C PRO A 108 -3.09 -1.55 16.06
N PRO A 109 -2.07 -1.08 16.79
CA PRO A 109 -0.67 -1.51 16.58
C PRO A 109 -0.44 -3.02 16.63
N GLU A 110 -1.27 -3.74 17.41
CA GLU A 110 -1.24 -5.19 17.57
C GLU A 110 -1.88 -5.97 16.42
N ASP A 111 -2.68 -5.31 15.58
CA ASP A 111 -3.43 -5.96 14.51
C ASP A 111 -2.54 -6.28 13.31
N LEU A 112 -2.80 -7.45 12.73
CA LEU A 112 -2.06 -7.95 11.56
C LEU A 112 -2.67 -7.52 10.23
N VAL A 113 -3.55 -6.52 10.20
CA VAL A 113 -4.17 -5.96 8.99
C VAL A 113 -3.66 -4.55 8.69
N ASP A 114 -3.89 -4.05 7.48
CA ASP A 114 -3.51 -2.68 7.11
C ASP A 114 -4.61 -1.65 7.38
N LEU A 115 -5.85 -2.12 7.53
CA LEU A 115 -7.02 -1.25 7.59
C LEU A 115 -8.16 -1.94 8.35
N VAL A 116 -8.87 -1.18 9.19
CA VAL A 116 -10.13 -1.61 9.79
C VAL A 116 -11.25 -0.79 9.16
N VAL A 117 -12.27 -1.47 8.64
CA VAL A 117 -13.52 -0.83 8.19
C VAL A 117 -14.53 -0.92 9.32
N VAL A 118 -15.04 0.22 9.75
CA VAL A 118 -16.07 0.28 10.78
C VAL A 118 -17.42 0.48 10.11
N LEU A 119 -18.35 -0.45 10.33
CA LEU A 119 -19.74 -0.36 9.89
C LEU A 119 -20.64 -0.01 11.06
N VAL A 120 -21.42 1.06 10.94
CA VAL A 120 -22.47 1.41 11.90
C VAL A 120 -23.80 0.97 11.32
N MET A 121 -24.38 -0.07 11.90
CA MET A 121 -25.61 -0.70 11.39
C MET A 121 -26.31 -1.50 12.48
N ILE A 122 -27.53 -1.96 12.22
CA ILE A 122 -28.12 -3.01 13.06
C ILE A 122 -27.27 -4.27 12.83
N PRO A 123 -26.73 -4.92 13.88
CA PRO A 123 -25.82 -6.05 13.71
C PRO A 123 -26.41 -7.17 12.84
N ASP A 124 -25.76 -7.43 11.70
CA ASP A 124 -26.10 -8.49 10.76
C ASP A 124 -24.81 -9.00 10.11
N THR A 125 -24.50 -10.27 10.39
CA THR A 125 -23.29 -10.92 9.91
C THR A 125 -23.29 -11.15 8.40
N GLU A 126 -24.46 -11.37 7.78
CA GLU A 126 -24.52 -11.64 6.34
C GLU A 126 -24.14 -10.39 5.53
N ILE A 127 -24.55 -9.22 5.98
CA ILE A 127 -24.18 -7.94 5.37
C ILE A 127 -22.69 -7.68 5.59
N ALA A 128 -22.19 -7.87 6.82
CA ALA A 128 -20.77 -7.68 7.12
C ALA A 128 -19.86 -8.57 6.25
N VAL A 129 -20.22 -9.85 6.08
CA VAL A 129 -19.51 -10.79 5.20
C VAL A 129 -19.55 -10.31 3.75
N ARG A 130 -20.72 -9.92 3.26
CA ARG A 130 -20.89 -9.48 1.87
C ARG A 130 -20.09 -8.21 1.55
N VAL A 131 -20.09 -7.23 2.45
CA VAL A 131 -19.26 -6.02 2.32
C VAL A 131 -17.77 -6.41 2.29
N MET A 132 -17.36 -7.31 3.18
CA MET A 132 -15.97 -7.79 3.24
C MET A 132 -15.55 -8.53 1.97
N GLU A 133 -16.43 -9.36 1.40
CA GLU A 133 -16.19 -10.04 0.12
C GLU A 133 -16.04 -9.05 -1.03
N LYS A 134 -16.94 -8.05 -1.13
CA LYS A 134 -16.85 -7.00 -2.16
C LYS A 134 -15.54 -6.22 -2.05
N LEU A 135 -15.14 -5.82 -0.84
CA LEU A 135 -13.89 -5.09 -0.61
C LEU A 135 -12.66 -5.93 -0.96
N ARG A 136 -12.62 -7.21 -0.55
CA ARG A 136 -11.50 -8.11 -0.86
C ARG A 136 -11.38 -8.42 -2.35
N ALA A 137 -12.49 -8.34 -3.09
CA ALA A 137 -12.51 -8.52 -4.54
C ALA A 137 -12.19 -7.23 -5.32
N ASP A 138 -12.19 -6.06 -4.67
CA ASP A 138 -11.92 -4.80 -5.35
C ASP A 138 -10.44 -4.71 -5.78
N PRO A 139 -10.15 -4.49 -7.08
CA PRO A 139 -8.78 -4.42 -7.58
C PRO A 139 -7.94 -3.31 -6.95
N VAL A 140 -8.55 -2.17 -6.61
CA VAL A 140 -7.86 -1.06 -5.94
C VAL A 140 -7.41 -1.51 -4.56
N VAL A 141 -8.33 -2.09 -3.79
CA VAL A 141 -8.05 -2.56 -2.43
C VAL A 141 -6.92 -3.58 -2.43
N THR A 142 -6.93 -4.52 -3.38
CA THR A 142 -5.90 -5.56 -3.53
C THR A 142 -4.52 -4.98 -3.83
N VAL A 143 -4.46 -3.88 -4.59
CA VAL A 143 -3.20 -3.19 -4.89
C VAL A 143 -2.72 -2.39 -3.69
N ARG A 144 -3.63 -1.69 -3.01
CA ARG A 144 -3.34 -0.72 -1.95
C ARG A 144 -2.98 -1.36 -0.61
N LEU A 145 -3.44 -2.58 -0.37
CA LEU A 145 -3.23 -3.30 0.87
C LEU A 145 -2.35 -4.53 0.64
N GLU A 146 -1.64 -4.95 1.68
CA GLU A 146 -0.70 -6.07 1.67
C GLU A 146 -1.12 -7.16 2.65
N ARG A 147 -1.45 -6.77 3.88
CA ARG A 147 -1.94 -7.62 4.96
C ARG A 147 -3.48 -7.71 5.00
N GLY A 148 -4.16 -6.82 4.30
CA GLY A 148 -5.61 -6.87 4.06
C GLY A 148 -6.43 -5.99 5.01
N ILE A 149 -7.72 -6.35 5.15
CA ILE A 149 -8.74 -5.57 5.87
C ILE A 149 -9.35 -6.41 6.98
N ASP A 150 -9.67 -5.78 8.11
CA ASP A 150 -10.61 -6.31 9.10
C ASP A 150 -11.86 -5.42 9.20
N LEU A 151 -12.93 -5.95 9.82
CA LEU A 151 -14.22 -5.28 9.92
C LEU A 151 -14.72 -5.25 11.36
N ALA A 152 -15.10 -4.06 11.82
CA ALA A 152 -15.79 -3.86 13.07
C ALA A 152 -17.24 -3.43 12.83
N VAL A 153 -18.19 -4.03 13.53
CA VAL A 153 -19.60 -3.62 13.50
C VAL A 153 -19.95 -2.92 14.80
N LEU A 154 -20.40 -1.67 14.69
CA LEU A 154 -20.96 -0.89 15.78
C LEU A 154 -22.49 -0.85 15.64
N PRO A 155 -23.24 -1.16 16.70
CA PRO A 155 -24.69 -1.05 16.65
C PRO A 155 -25.10 0.42 16.52
N VAL A 156 -26.16 0.69 15.75
CA VAL A 156 -26.86 1.98 15.81
C VAL A 156 -27.42 2.15 17.22
N LEU A 157 -27.00 3.19 17.94
CA LEU A 157 -27.61 3.53 19.22
C LEU A 157 -28.92 4.26 18.96
N GLU A 158 -30.03 3.69 19.43
CA GLU A 158 -31.28 4.45 19.50
C GLU A 158 -31.12 5.56 20.54
N GLY A 159 -31.36 6.81 20.10
CA GLY A 159 -31.40 7.99 20.97
C GLY A 159 -32.79 8.22 21.56
#